data_AF-A0A355AS55-F1
#
_entry.id   AF-A0A355AS55-F1
#
_cell.length_a   1.000
_cell.length_b   1.000
_cell.length_c   1.000
_cell.angle_alpha   90.00
_cell.angle_beta   90.00
_cell.angle_gamma   90.00
#
_symmetry.space_group_name_H-M   'P 1'
#
loop_
_entity.id
_entity.type
_entity.pdbx_description
1 polymer ?
#
loop_
_entity_poly.entity_id
_entity_poly.type
_entity_poly.pdbx_seq_one_letter_code
_entity_poly.pdbx_strand_id
1 'polypeptide(L)' 'MADRHLEQAVLVATIAVMFGLSLWLQMNFLKPTLPQNGTVISHEPDYYIHKFTATGRDANGIAYVLEAKRLA' A
#
# COMPACT_ATOMS: atom_id res chain seq x y z
N MET A 1 47.05 -9.56 -27.51
CA MET A 1 46.90 -8.31 -26.75
C MET A 1 45.62 -7.54 -27.10
N ALA A 2 45.03 -7.72 -28.30
CA ALA A 2 43.78 -7.06 -28.69
C ALA A 2 42.52 -7.55 -27.94
N ASP A 3 42.47 -8.84 -27.56
CA ASP A 3 41.27 -9.45 -26.94
C ASP A 3 40.95 -8.88 -25.56
N ARG A 4 41.98 -8.50 -24.78
CA ARG A 4 41.81 -7.93 -23.44
C ARG A 4 41.17 -6.54 -23.47
N HIS A 5 41.47 -5.75 -24.49
CA HIS A 5 40.84 -4.44 -24.67
C HIS A 5 39.39 -4.57 -25.14
N LEU A 6 39.09 -5.60 -25.95
CA LEU A 6 37.73 -5.91 -26.37
C LEU A 6 36.87 -6.37 -25.18
N GLU A 7 37.38 -7.29 -24.37
CA GLU A 7 36.69 -7.77 -23.17
C GLU A 7 36.40 -6.63 -22.18
N GLN A 8 37.38 -5.75 -21.97
CA GLN A 8 37.21 -4.58 -21.12
C GLN A 8 36.19 -3.58 -21.70
N ALA A 9 36.16 -3.37 -23.01
CA ALA A 9 35.18 -2.52 -23.66
C ALA A 9 33.75 -3.08 -23.54
N VAL A 10 33.60 -4.40 -23.72
CA VAL A 10 32.31 -5.08 -23.54
C VAL A 10 31.85 -4.95 -22.09
N LEU A 11 32.73 -5.16 -21.11
CA LEU A 11 32.40 -5.02 -19.69
C LEU A 11 31.91 -3.60 -19.36
N VAL A 12 32.61 -2.57 -19.83
CA VAL A 12 32.24 -1.17 -19.61
C VAL A 12 30.91 -0.84 -20.29
N ALA A 13 30.68 -1.35 -21.52
CA ALA A 13 29.42 -1.18 -22.23
C ALA A 13 28.26 -1.83 -21.46
N THR A 14 28.44 -3.04 -20.94
CA THR A 14 27.43 -3.72 -20.12
C THR A 14 27.10 -2.92 -18.86
N ILE A 15 28.11 -2.42 -18.15
CA ILE A 15 27.91 -1.60 -16.94
C ILE A 15 27.14 -0.32 -17.28
N ALA A 16 27.50 0.36 -18.37
CA ALA A 16 26.81 1.57 -18.82
C ALA A 16 25.33 1.31 -19.13
N VAL A 17 25.02 0.19 -19.79
CA VAL A 17 23.65 -0.22 -20.10
C VAL A 17 22.87 -0.53 -18.82
N MET A 18 23.45 -1.30 -17.89
CA MET A 18 22.81 -1.61 -16.61
C MET A 18 22.54 -0.35 -15.78
N PHE A 19 23.48 0.58 -15.75
CA PHE A 19 23.33 1.84 -15.02
C PHE A 19 22.24 2.72 -15.64
N GLY A 20 22.23 2.85 -16.97
CA GLY A 20 21.19 3.59 -17.69
C GLY A 20 19.79 3.02 -17.48
N LEU A 21 19.64 1.70 -17.55
CA LEU A 21 18.39 1.00 -17.26
C LEU A 21 17.92 1.22 -15.82
N SER A 22 18.85 1.19 -14.86
CA SER A 22 18.53 1.41 -13.44
C SER A 22 17.99 2.82 -13.20
N LEU A 23 18.63 3.84 -13.80
CA LEU A 23 18.15 5.23 -13.72
C LEU A 23 16.79 5.40 -14.41
N TRP A 24 16.62 4.79 -15.59
CA TRP A 24 15.36 4.84 -16.32
C TRP A 24 14.21 4.20 -15.52
N LEU A 25 14.45 3.05 -14.88
CA LEU A 25 13.48 2.42 -13.99
C LEU A 25 13.16 3.28 -12.78
N GLN A 26 14.16 3.92 -12.17
CA GLN A 26 13.96 4.84 -11.05
C GLN A 26 13.07 6.03 -11.43
N MET A 27 13.32 6.67 -12.57
CA MET A 27 12.53 7.83 -12.99
C MET A 27 11.08 7.47 -13.36
N ASN A 28 10.86 6.32 -13.98
CA ASN A 28 9.55 5.95 -14.52
C ASN A 28 8.67 5.19 -13.52
N PHE A 29 9.27 4.37 -12.65
CA PHE A 29 8.54 3.45 -11.77
C PHE A 29 8.66 3.80 -10.30
N LEU A 30 9.82 4.30 -9.85
CA LEU A 30 9.97 4.76 -8.48
C LEU A 30 9.43 6.19 -8.35
N LYS A 31 8.09 6.32 -8.40
CA LYS A 31 7.44 7.48 -7.79
C LYS A 31 7.80 7.45 -6.31
N PRO A 32 8.40 8.51 -5.74
CA PRO A 32 8.46 8.60 -4.30
C PRO A 32 7.03 8.53 -3.81
N THR A 33 6.69 7.49 -3.06
CA THR A 33 5.55 7.56 -2.17
C THR A 33 5.92 8.68 -1.21
N LEU A 34 5.52 9.91 -1.54
CA LEU A 34 5.56 10.98 -0.55
C LEU A 34 4.89 10.37 0.68
N PRO A 35 5.50 10.45 1.88
CA PRO A 35 4.74 10.16 3.07
C PRO A 35 3.48 11.00 2.95
N GLN A 36 2.33 10.33 2.82
CA GLN A 36 1.06 11.03 2.77
C GLN A 36 1.01 11.81 4.08
N ASN A 37 1.21 13.12 3.98
CA ASN A 37 1.15 14.00 5.12
C ASN A 37 -0.22 13.82 5.74
N GLY A 38 -0.21 13.26 6.95
CA GLY A 38 -1.39 13.03 7.75
C GLY A 38 -2.15 11.79 7.33
N THR A 39 -2.25 10.85 8.26
CA THR A 39 -3.50 10.11 8.43
C THR A 39 -4.64 11.13 8.40
N VAL A 40 -5.36 11.21 7.28
CA VAL A 40 -6.69 11.80 7.28
C VAL A 40 -7.49 10.87 8.17
N ILE A 41 -7.69 11.28 9.43
CA ILE A 41 -8.59 10.56 10.33
C ILE A 41 -9.97 10.80 9.75
N SER A 42 -10.42 9.90 8.88
CA SER A 42 -11.79 9.89 8.41
C SER A 42 -12.67 9.59 9.62
N HIS A 43 -13.65 10.45 9.86
CA HIS A 43 -14.75 10.16 10.81
C HIS A 43 -15.90 9.45 10.10
N GLU A 44 -15.70 9.05 8.85
CA GLU A 44 -16.66 8.27 8.10
C GLU A 44 -16.48 6.79 8.45
N PRO A 45 -17.55 6.08 8.83
CA PRO A 45 -17.45 4.68 9.16
C PRO A 45 -17.16 3.83 7.92
N ASP A 46 -16.36 2.78 8.11
CA ASP A 46 -15.93 1.89 7.03
C ASP A 46 -17.11 1.14 6.37
N TYR A 47 -18.22 0.96 7.09
CA TYR A 47 -19.41 0.31 6.58
C TYR A 47 -20.67 0.72 7.35
N TYR A 48 -21.82 0.55 6.70
CA TYR A 48 -23.14 0.78 7.30
C TYR A 48 -23.97 -0.50 7.29
N ILE A 49 -24.60 -0.82 8.42
CA ILE A 49 -25.54 -1.93 8.51
C ILE A 49 -26.97 -1.38 8.47
N HIS A 50 -27.76 -1.82 7.49
CA HIS A 50 -29.18 -1.53 7.41
C HIS A 50 -29.97 -2.58 8.18
N LYS A 51 -31.03 -2.16 8.90
CA LYS A 51 -31.87 -3.05 9.73
C LYS A 51 -31.02 -3.83 10.74
N PHE A 52 -30.24 -3.11 11.52
CA PHE A 52 -29.37 -3.68 12.54
C PHE A 52 -30.20 -4.26 13.69
N THR A 53 -29.95 -5.52 14.02
CA THR A 53 -30.48 -6.18 15.21
C THR A 53 -29.33 -6.90 15.91
N ALA A 54 -29.08 -6.57 17.18
CA ALA A 54 -28.15 -7.29 18.03
C ALA A 54 -28.85 -7.77 19.29
N THR A 55 -28.47 -8.96 19.74
CA THR A 55 -28.95 -9.53 21.01
C THR A 55 -27.77 -9.67 21.96
N GLY A 56 -28.00 -9.40 23.24
CA GLY A 56 -26.96 -9.47 24.26
C GLY A 56 -27.53 -9.78 25.63
N ARG A 57 -26.63 -9.98 26.60
CA ARG A 57 -26.98 -10.10 28.01
C ARG A 57 -26.12 -9.13 28.81
N ASP A 58 -26.71 -8.50 29.82
CA ASP A 58 -25.97 -7.64 30.73
C ASP A 58 -25.13 -8.47 31.72
N ALA A 59 -24.40 -7.78 32.61
CA ALA A 59 -23.59 -8.44 33.64
C ALA A 59 -24.42 -9.29 34.63
N ASN A 60 -25.73 -9.05 34.71
CA ASN A 60 -26.67 -9.78 35.56
C ASN A 60 -27.42 -10.90 34.79
N GLY A 61 -27.10 -11.11 33.51
CA GLY A 61 -27.71 -12.13 32.65
C GLY A 61 -29.04 -11.72 32.01
N ILE A 62 -29.49 -10.48 32.15
CA ILE A 62 -30.74 -9.99 31.55
C ILE A 62 -30.55 -9.85 30.04
N ALA A 63 -31.40 -10.55 29.28
CA ALA A 63 -31.37 -10.50 27.82
C ALA A 63 -31.97 -9.20 27.28
N TYR A 64 -31.30 -8.60 26.30
CA TYR A 64 -31.77 -7.41 25.61
C TYR A 64 -31.60 -7.53 24.09
N VAL A 65 -32.44 -6.80 23.36
CA VAL A 65 -32.38 -6.67 21.90
C VAL A 65 -32.18 -5.19 21.57
N LEU A 66 -31.17 -4.90 20.77
CA LEU A 66 -30.88 -3.58 20.22
C LEU A 66 -31.29 -3.59 18.75
N GLU A 67 -32.28 -2.77 18.39
CA GLU A 67 -32.75 -2.61 17.02
C GLU A 67 -32.51 -1.18 16.54
N ALA A 68 -31.98 -1.04 15.32
CA ALA A 68 -31.79 0.25 14.69
C ALA A 68 -32.07 0.17 13.19
N LYS A 69 -32.67 1.23 12.63
CA LYS A 69 -32.87 1.34 11.17
C LYS A 69 -31.53 1.33 10.42
N ARG A 70 -30.49 1.95 11.00
CA ARG A 70 -29.13 2.03 10.48
C ARG A 70 -28.13 2.08 11.63
N LEU A 71 -27.05 1.31 11.53
CA LEU A 71 -25.84 1.47 12.33
C LEU A 71 -24.74 2.07 11.44
N ALA A 72 -24.12 3.12 11.95
CA ALA A 72 -23.09 3.95 11.34
C ALA A 72 -21.97 4.11 12.36
#